data_AF-A0A7C0UTA5-F1
#
_entry.id   AF-A0A7C0UTA5-F1
#
_cell.length_a   1.000
_cell.length_b   1.000
_cell.length_c   1.000
_cell.angle_alpha   90.00
_cell.angle_beta   90.00
_cell.angle_gamma   90.00
#
_symmetry.space_group_name_H-M   'P 1'
#
loop_
_entity.id
_entity.type
_entity.pdbx_description
1 polymer ?
#
loop_
_entity_poly.entity_id
_entity_poly.type
_entity_poly.pdbx_seq_one_letter_code
_entity_poly.pdbx_strand_id
1 'polypeptide(L)'
;MEHEEREQIRSFAVALAVVLAAIGSIPLVREKDPVLWCYLAAAASLMLGLAYPAAMKPIFRGWMALARAIGTANAYILLTLLFVFVFVPVGILLRLIGKDFLDRRIEPHRSSYWQPCEEPESVEDYFRQF
;
A
#
# COMPACT_ATOMS: atom_id res chain seq x y z
N MET A 1 -19.68 -10.83 4.84
CA MET A 1 -18.84 -11.77 4.06
C MET A 1 -19.38 -11.99 2.65
N GLU A 2 -20.42 -12.81 2.39
CA GLU A 2 -20.88 -13.06 1.00
C GLU A 2 -21.53 -11.84 0.32
N HIS A 3 -22.25 -11.00 1.07
CA HIS A 3 -22.85 -9.77 0.54
C HIS A 3 -21.79 -8.74 0.11
N GLU A 4 -20.73 -8.56 0.90
CA GLU A 4 -19.62 -7.65 0.59
C GLU A 4 -18.83 -8.12 -0.65
N GLU A 5 -18.59 -9.43 -0.80
CA GLU A 5 -17.91 -9.97 -1.98
C GLU A 5 -18.73 -9.69 -3.26
N ARG A 6 -20.06 -9.84 -3.21
CA ARG A 6 -20.94 -9.52 -4.35
C ARG A 6 -20.94 -8.03 -4.69
N GLU A 7 -20.94 -7.16 -3.69
CA GLU A 7 -20.84 -5.71 -3.89
C GLU A 7 -19.51 -5.31 -4.51
N GLN A 8 -18.39 -5.86 -4.02
CA GLN A 8 -17.07 -5.65 -4.59
C GLN A 8 -16.96 -6.14 -6.04
N ILE A 9 -17.55 -7.30 -6.37
CA ILE A 9 -17.61 -7.80 -7.75
C ILE A 9 -18.40 -6.86 -8.65
N ARG A 10 -19.52 -6.29 -8.17
CA ARG A 10 -20.30 -5.31 -8.93
C ARG A 10 -19.53 -4.02 -9.16
N SER A 11 -18.89 -3.47 -8.13
CA SER A 11 -18.05 -2.28 -8.23
C SER A 11 -16.88 -2.50 -9.18
N PHE A 12 -16.25 -3.67 -9.15
CA PHE A 12 -15.21 -4.05 -10.11
C PHE A 12 -15.74 -4.11 -11.54
N ALA A 13 -16.91 -4.72 -11.78
CA ALA A 13 -17.51 -4.82 -13.11
C ALA A 13 -17.88 -3.44 -13.68
N VAL A 14 -18.40 -2.54 -12.85
CA VAL A 14 -18.68 -1.14 -13.21
C VAL A 14 -17.38 -0.40 -13.52
N ALA A 15 -16.36 -0.51 -12.67
CA ALA A 15 -15.06 0.13 -12.91
C ALA A 15 -14.42 -0.36 -14.21
N LEU A 16 -14.45 -1.67 -14.47
CA LEU A 16 -13.93 -2.26 -15.71
C LEU A 16 -14.69 -1.76 -16.94
N ALA A 17 -16.01 -1.67 -16.87
CA ALA A 17 -16.83 -1.15 -17.98
C ALA A 17 -16.56 0.33 -18.25
N VAL A 18 -16.40 1.16 -17.20
CA VAL A 18 -16.04 2.58 -17.35
C VAL A 18 -14.67 2.74 -17.99
N VAL A 19 -13.67 1.96 -17.54
CA VAL A 19 -12.32 2.00 -18.11
C VAL A 19 -12.33 1.55 -19.58
N LEU A 20 -13.03 0.46 -19.91
CA LEU A 20 -13.14 -0.02 -21.30
C LEU A 20 -13.88 0.98 -22.20
N ALA A 21 -14.94 1.62 -21.70
CA ALA A 21 -15.65 2.67 -22.43
C ALA A 21 -14.77 3.91 -22.66
N ALA A 22 -14.01 4.33 -21.63
CA ALA A 22 -13.06 5.42 -21.75
C ALA A 22 -11.99 5.09 -22.81
N ILE A 23 -11.36 3.90 -22.74
CA ILE A 23 -10.37 3.46 -23.73
C ILE A 23 -10.98 3.38 -25.14
N GLY A 24 -12.19 2.83 -25.27
CA GLY A 24 -12.91 2.76 -26.55
C GLY A 24 -13.25 4.13 -27.15
N SER A 25 -13.35 5.17 -26.30
CA SER A 25 -13.62 6.55 -26.70
C SER A 25 -12.38 7.36 -27.07
N ILE A 26 -11.17 6.95 -26.64
CA ILE A 26 -9.91 7.64 -26.98
C ILE A 26 -9.68 7.72 -28.51
N PRO A 27 -9.94 6.66 -29.31
CA PRO A 27 -9.85 6.71 -30.77
C PRO A 27 -10.79 7.72 -31.43
N LEU A 28 -11.98 7.96 -30.87
CA LEU A 28 -12.95 8.93 -31.39
C LEU A 28 -12.40 10.36 -31.32
N VAL A 29 -11.61 10.66 -30.29
CA VAL A 29 -10.93 11.96 -30.14
C VAL A 29 -9.78 12.12 -31.15
N ARG A 30 -9.35 11.04 -31.80
CA ARG A 30 -8.25 11.02 -32.78
C ARG A 30 -8.71 10.73 -34.22
N GLU A 31 -10.01 10.90 -34.50
CA GLU A 31 -10.64 10.63 -35.82
C GLU A 31 -10.38 9.20 -36.34
N LYS A 32 -10.16 8.24 -35.43
CA LYS A 32 -10.04 6.81 -35.76
C LYS A 32 -11.32 6.10 -35.42
N ASP A 33 -11.59 5.02 -36.16
CA ASP A 33 -12.78 4.20 -35.92
C ASP A 33 -12.81 3.74 -34.46
N PRO A 34 -13.94 3.94 -33.75
CA PRO A 34 -14.10 3.41 -32.41
C PRO A 34 -13.93 1.90 -32.44
N VAL A 35 -13.16 1.38 -31.48
CA VAL A 35 -12.94 -0.07 -31.38
C VAL A 35 -14.21 -0.70 -30.83
N LEU A 36 -15.09 -1.16 -31.72
CA LEU A 36 -16.40 -1.72 -31.39
C LEU A 36 -16.32 -2.87 -30.35
N TRP A 37 -15.23 -3.65 -30.40
CA TRP A 37 -14.94 -4.70 -29.43
C TRP A 37 -14.77 -4.19 -27.99
N CYS A 38 -14.26 -2.97 -27.77
CA CYS A 38 -14.15 -2.38 -26.43
C CYS A 38 -15.52 -2.06 -25.83
N TYR A 39 -16.45 -1.56 -26.64
CA TYR A 39 -17.83 -1.31 -26.22
C TYR A 39 -18.60 -2.61 -25.98
N LEU A 40 -18.40 -3.62 -26.82
CA LEU A 40 -18.99 -4.94 -26.62
C LEU A 40 -18.47 -5.60 -25.33
N ALA A 41 -17.17 -5.49 -25.05
CA ALA A 41 -16.56 -5.97 -23.81
C ALA A 41 -17.05 -5.21 -22.58
N ALA A 42 -17.24 -3.89 -22.68
CA ALA A 42 -17.80 -3.07 -21.61
C ALA A 42 -19.25 -3.48 -21.29
N ALA A 43 -20.09 -3.63 -22.33
CA ALA A 43 -21.48 -4.06 -22.18
C ALA A 43 -21.58 -5.49 -21.62
N ALA A 44 -20.73 -6.40 -22.09
CA ALA A 44 -20.66 -7.77 -21.58
C ALA A 44 -20.24 -7.81 -20.10
N SER A 45 -19.21 -7.04 -19.72
CA SER A 45 -18.76 -6.91 -18.33
C SER A 45 -19.87 -6.38 -17.42
N LEU A 46 -20.60 -5.36 -17.88
CA LEU A 46 -21.67 -4.73 -17.10
C LEU A 46 -22.89 -5.67 -16.98
N MET A 47 -23.29 -6.36 -18.05
CA MET A 47 -24.33 -7.38 -18.00
C MET A 47 -23.96 -8.54 -17.08
N LEU A 48 -22.75 -9.11 -17.23
CA LEU A 48 -22.29 -10.23 -16.41
C LEU A 48 -22.15 -9.86 -14.94
N GLY A 49 -21.65 -8.66 -14.64
CA GLY A 49 -21.50 -8.15 -13.28
C GLY A 49 -22.83 -7.90 -12.56
N LEU A 50 -23.86 -7.43 -13.27
CA LEU A 50 -25.19 -7.18 -12.70
C LEU A 50 -26.10 -8.42 -12.70
N ALA A 51 -26.13 -9.18 -13.79
CA ALA A 51 -27.05 -10.31 -13.95
C ALA A 51 -26.52 -11.61 -13.34
N TYR A 52 -25.20 -11.84 -13.36
CA TYR A 52 -24.63 -13.09 -12.90
C TYR A 52 -23.24 -12.94 -12.24
N PRO A 53 -23.17 -12.31 -11.05
CA PRO A 53 -21.90 -12.06 -10.35
C PRO A 53 -21.12 -13.35 -10.00
N ALA A 54 -21.78 -14.50 -10.00
CA ALA A 54 -21.14 -15.80 -9.78
C ALA A 54 -20.12 -16.16 -10.88
N ALA A 55 -20.35 -15.78 -12.15
CA ALA A 55 -19.39 -16.04 -13.24
C ALA A 55 -18.19 -15.08 -13.22
N MET A 56 -18.36 -13.86 -12.70
CA MET A 56 -17.25 -12.88 -12.56
C MET A 56 -16.36 -13.15 -11.34
N LYS A 57 -16.83 -13.96 -10.38
CA LYS A 57 -16.12 -14.29 -9.14
C LYS A 57 -14.69 -14.86 -9.34
N PRO A 58 -14.43 -15.88 -10.18
CA PRO A 58 -13.07 -16.38 -10.39
C PRO A 58 -12.12 -15.34 -11.01
N ILE A 59 -12.62 -14.55 -11.95
CA ILE A 59 -11.86 -13.48 -12.61
C ILE A 59 -11.50 -12.40 -11.59
N PHE A 60 -12.47 -11.94 -10.81
CA PHE A 60 -12.26 -10.95 -9.75
C PHE A 60 -11.22 -11.43 -8.72
N ARG A 61 -11.30 -12.69 -8.28
CA ARG A 61 -10.34 -13.25 -7.32
C ARG A 61 -8.92 -13.34 -7.89
N GLY A 62 -8.77 -13.79 -9.13
CA GLY A 62 -7.47 -13.83 -9.81
C GLY A 62 -6.87 -12.44 -9.96
N TRP A 63 -7.68 -11.48 -10.39
CA TRP A 63 -7.28 -10.07 -10.49
C TRP A 63 -6.88 -9.49 -9.14
N MET A 64 -7.64 -9.77 -8.08
CA MET A 64 -7.30 -9.28 -6.74
C MET A 64 -6.06 -9.92 -6.15
N ALA A 65 -5.78 -11.19 -6.44
CA ALA A 65 -4.52 -11.82 -6.05
C ALA A 65 -3.33 -11.10 -6.70
N LEU A 66 -3.44 -10.79 -7.99
CA LEU A 66 -2.43 -10.01 -8.72
C LEU A 66 -2.26 -8.60 -8.14
N ALA A 67 -3.37 -7.89 -7.91
CA ALA A 67 -3.35 -6.55 -7.33
C ALA A 67 -2.71 -6.55 -5.93
N ARG A 68 -2.96 -7.58 -5.11
CA ARG A 68 -2.29 -7.75 -3.81
C ARG A 68 -0.79 -7.97 -3.97
N ALA A 69 -0.36 -8.84 -4.88
CA ALA A 69 1.06 -9.10 -5.12
C ALA A 69 1.79 -7.81 -5.55
N ILE A 70 1.20 -7.06 -6.48
CA ILE A 70 1.73 -5.76 -6.94
C ILE A 70 1.74 -4.76 -5.78
N GLY A 71 0.67 -4.69 -5.00
CA GLY A 71 0.57 -3.80 -3.84
C GLY A 71 1.65 -4.06 -2.80
N THR A 72 1.90 -5.33 -2.47
CA THR A 72 2.96 -5.74 -1.55
C THR A 72 4.34 -5.41 -2.09
N ALA A 73 4.58 -5.67 -3.39
CA ALA A 73 5.85 -5.29 -4.02
C ALA A 73 6.06 -3.78 -3.97
N ASN A 74 5.03 -2.98 -4.28
CA ASN A 74 5.08 -1.52 -4.20
C ASN A 74 5.35 -1.03 -2.78
N ALA A 75 4.74 -1.63 -1.76
CA ALA A 75 5.01 -1.30 -0.36
C ALA A 75 6.48 -1.54 0.00
N TYR A 76 7.05 -2.67 -0.41
CA TYR A 76 8.47 -2.95 -0.19
C TYR A 76 9.39 -2.01 -0.97
N ILE A 77 9.05 -1.68 -2.22
CA ILE A 77 9.81 -0.72 -3.02
C ILE A 77 9.83 0.64 -2.33
N LEU A 78 8.65 1.17 -1.98
CA LEU A 78 8.53 2.47 -1.29
C LEU A 78 9.27 2.49 0.03
N LEU A 79 9.12 1.43 0.85
CA LEU A 79 9.80 1.34 2.14
C LEU A 79 11.32 1.25 1.97
N THR A 80 11.79 0.46 1.01
CA THR A 80 13.24 0.33 0.73
C THR A 80 13.81 1.65 0.23
N LEU A 81 13.11 2.34 -0.67
CA LEU A 81 13.53 3.65 -1.15
C LEU A 81 13.56 4.66 0.00
N LEU A 82 12.52 4.73 0.83
CA LEU A 82 12.50 5.60 2.00
C LEU A 82 13.67 5.31 2.93
N PHE A 83 13.95 4.03 3.20
CA PHE A 83 15.07 3.63 4.04
C PHE A 83 16.41 4.08 3.46
N VAL A 84 16.67 3.77 2.19
CA VAL A 84 17.96 4.04 1.54
C VAL A 84 18.18 5.52 1.26
N PHE A 85 17.14 6.27 0.87
CA PHE A 85 17.26 7.67 0.47
C PHE A 85 16.98 8.67 1.58
N VAL A 86 16.33 8.26 2.67
CA VAL A 86 16.05 9.16 3.80
C VAL A 86 16.78 8.69 5.05
N PHE A 87 16.47 7.48 5.54
CA PHE A 87 17.00 7.04 6.83
C PHE A 87 18.51 6.78 6.82
N VAL A 88 19.04 6.14 5.77
CA VAL A 88 20.47 5.87 5.62
C VAL A 88 21.29 7.16 5.54
N PRO A 89 21.00 8.13 4.66
CA PRO A 89 21.79 9.36 4.59
C PRO A 89 21.65 10.21 5.85
N VAL A 90 20.48 10.25 6.49
CA VAL A 90 20.32 10.88 7.81
C VAL A 90 21.23 10.22 8.84
N GLY A 91 21.26 8.88 8.89
CA GLY A 91 22.16 8.14 9.77
C GLY A 91 23.65 8.38 9.50
N ILE A 92 24.04 8.46 8.22
CA ILE A 92 25.40 8.81 7.81
C ILE A 92 25.73 10.24 8.23
N LEU A 93 24.83 11.20 8.01
CA LEU A 93 25.02 12.60 8.38
C LEU A 93 25.19 12.76 9.90
N LEU A 94 24.36 12.07 10.70
CA LEU A 94 24.50 12.06 12.15
C LEU A 94 25.83 11.48 12.61
N ARG A 95 26.29 10.39 11.97
CA ARG A 95 27.63 9.81 12.22
C ARG A 95 28.76 10.76 11.86
N LEU A 96 28.66 11.50 10.75
CA LEU A 96 29.64 12.50 10.33
C LEU A 96 29.69 13.70 11.29
N ILE A 97 28.54 14.12 11.82
CA ILE A 97 28.44 15.17 12.85
C ILE A 97 28.96 14.67 14.22
N GLY A 98 29.19 13.36 14.37
CA GLY A 98 29.69 12.76 15.61
C GLY A 98 28.63 12.61 16.70
N LYS A 99 27.35 12.91 16.41
CA LYS A 99 26.24 12.74 17.34
C LYS A 99 25.86 11.26 17.43
N ASP A 100 26.14 10.66 18.58
CA ASP A 100 25.64 9.33 18.93
C ASP A 100 24.49 9.49 19.94
N PHE A 101 23.25 9.57 19.45
CA PHE A 101 22.07 9.68 20.31
C PHE A 101 21.75 8.41 21.09
N LEU A 102 22.27 7.26 20.68
CA LEU A 102 21.95 5.96 21.26
C LEU A 102 23.07 5.42 22.14
N ASP A 103 24.11 6.24 22.42
CA ASP A 103 25.30 5.86 23.20
C ASP A 103 25.87 4.49 22.77
N ARG A 104 25.87 4.25 21.45
CA ARG A 104 26.17 2.94 20.83
C ARG A 104 27.65 2.64 20.74
N ARG A 105 28.51 3.62 20.96
CA ARG A 105 29.96 3.41 21.02
C ARG A 105 30.30 2.56 22.24
N ILE A 106 30.91 1.40 21.99
CA ILE A 106 31.46 0.55 23.04
C ILE A 106 32.73 1.22 23.56
N GLU A 107 32.66 1.73 24.79
CA GLU A 107 33.78 2.29 25.55
C GLU A 107 34.48 1.16 26.36
N PRO A 108 35.67 0.70 25.95
CA PRO A 108 36.32 -0.46 26.57
C PRO A 108 36.76 -0.23 28.02
N HIS A 109 36.88 1.04 28.41
CA HIS A 109 37.34 1.48 29.74
C HIS A 109 36.19 1.85 30.68
N ARG A 110 34.93 1.71 30.23
CA ARG A 110 33.75 1.97 31.05
C ARG A 110 33.51 0.78 31.98
N SER A 111 33.38 1.05 33.28
CA SER A 111 33.10 0.01 34.28
C SER A 111 31.69 -0.58 34.13
N SER A 112 30.75 0.19 33.56
CA SER A 112 29.39 -0.26 33.33
C SER A 112 28.66 0.59 32.27
N TYR A 113 27.78 -0.05 31.49
CA TYR A 113 26.85 0.60 30.58
C TYR A 113 25.47 0.88 31.20
N TRP A 114 25.25 0.50 32.47
CA TRP A 114 23.99 0.78 33.16
C TRP A 114 23.77 2.30 33.23
N GLN A 115 22.69 2.76 32.62
CA GLN A 115 22.21 4.12 32.82
C GLN A 115 21.38 4.17 34.11
N PRO A 116 21.59 5.15 34.99
CA PRO A 116 20.78 5.30 36.19
C PRO A 116 19.32 5.50 35.77
N CYS A 117 18.42 4.69 36.31
CA CYS A 117 17.00 4.96 36.19
C CYS A 117 16.69 6.22 36.99
N GLU A 118 15.99 7.18 36.41
CA GLU A 118 15.41 8.27 37.17
C GLU A 118 14.41 7.65 38.16
N GLU A 119 14.66 7.86 39.45
CA GLU A 119 13.72 7.46 40.50
C GLU A 119 12.56 8.46 40.49
N PRO A 120 11.31 8.01 40.33
CA PRO A 120 10.17 8.91 40.42
C PRO A 120 10.08 9.50 41.83
N GLU A 121 9.67 10.76 41.91
CA GLU A 121 9.57 11.47 43.20
C GLU A 121 8.49 10.85 44.11
N SER A 122 7.49 10.16 43.55
CA SER A 122 6.44 9.49 44.30
C SER A 122 5.98 8.17 43.65
N VAL A 123 5.37 7.29 44.46
CA VAL A 123 4.76 6.04 43.96
C VAL A 123 3.58 6.36 43.05
N GLU A 124 2.88 7.46 43.28
CA GLU A 124 1.78 7.95 42.44
C GLU A 124 2.22 8.28 41.00
N ASP A 125 3.47 8.69 40.79
CA ASP A 125 4.00 9.04 39.46
C ASP A 125 4.11 7.81 38.54
N TYR A 126 4.30 6.60 39.09
CA TYR A 126 4.25 5.36 38.31
C TYR A 126 2.89 5.12 37.66
N PHE A 127 1.82 5.65 38.24
CA PHE A 127 0.45 5.49 37.72
C PHE A 127 0.07 6.59 36.72
N ARG A 128 0.92 7.61 36.52
CA ARG A 128 0.67 8.76 35.61
C ARG A 128 1.61 8.71 34.41
N GLN A 129 1.43 7.71 33.55
CA GLN A 129 2.33 7.45 32.40
C GLN A 129 1.99 8.24 31.12
N PHE A 130 0.94 9.07 31.14
CA PHE A 130 0.45 9.84 29.98
C PHE A 130 0.04 11.26 30.39
#